data_AF-A0A511KA04-F1
#
_entry.id   AF-A0A511KA04-F1
#
_cell.length_a   1.000
_cell.length_b   1.000
_cell.length_c   1.000
_cell.angle_alpha   90.00
_cell.angle_beta   90.00
_cell.angle_gamma   90.00
#
_symmetry.space_group_name_H-M   'P 1'
#
loop_
_entity.id
_entity.type
_entity.pdbx_description
1 polymer ?
#
loop_
_entity_poly.entity_id
_entity_poly.type
_entity_poly.pdbx_seq_one_letter_code
_entity_poly.pdbx_strand_id
1 'polypeptide(L)'
;MLGSNGNITYQVVRSSSNGSSYLNATVQSIPQGVNNTGSWNVTYTDGTEPYPGAHLILGNPTKNGTNLTMAWPGQPAGGLLICKPTYQVESNFDFQSLNLALNQELIELDLFHNMLARFSTRDFEAAGLTADDRFLIEHTANQEIGHAIAITNMLGVDGGAKQCVYQYLFNTVKEAILFSQLRTRWGEAGVYGFLGQLYSRPSAQILLQSITTEAR
;
A
#
# COMPACT_ATOMS: atom_id res chain seq x y z
N MET A 1 16.00 16.85 -46.57
CA MET A 1 17.32 17.44 -46.86
C MET A 1 18.22 17.03 -45.72
N LEU A 2 19.38 16.45 -46.04
CA LEU A 2 20.35 15.97 -45.06
C LEU A 2 21.20 17.16 -44.61
N GLY A 3 21.25 17.42 -43.30
CA GLY A 3 22.17 18.37 -42.69
C GLY A 3 23.19 17.62 -41.85
N SER A 4 24.48 17.71 -42.20
CA SER A 4 25.57 17.14 -41.43
C SER A 4 26.11 18.15 -40.44
N ASN A 5 26.11 17.78 -39.16
CA ASN A 5 27.13 18.22 -38.20
C ASN A 5 27.67 16.95 -37.54
N GLY A 6 28.99 16.89 -37.42
CA GLY A 6 29.78 15.69 -37.12
C GLY A 6 29.11 14.63 -36.24
N ASN A 7 29.12 13.41 -36.77
CA ASN A 7 29.00 12.12 -36.07
C ASN A 7 27.73 11.76 -35.31
N ILE A 8 26.56 12.33 -35.60
CA ILE A 8 25.30 11.60 -35.38
C ILE A 8 24.27 11.86 -36.48
N THR A 9 23.95 10.82 -37.25
CA THR A 9 22.80 10.81 -38.18
C THR A 9 21.53 10.46 -37.43
N TYR A 10 20.63 11.43 -37.27
CA TYR A 10 19.23 11.16 -36.94
C TYR A 10 18.35 11.44 -38.16
N GLN A 11 17.31 10.64 -38.37
CA GLN A 11 16.31 10.92 -39.40
C GLN A 11 15.55 12.19 -39.04
N VAL A 12 15.68 13.23 -39.87
CA VAL A 12 14.81 14.40 -39.82
C VAL A 12 13.43 13.99 -40.34
N VAL A 13 12.51 13.71 -39.41
CA VAL A 13 11.08 13.54 -39.74
C VAL A 13 10.55 14.91 -40.19
N ARG A 14 9.89 14.96 -41.34
CA ARG A 14 9.33 16.22 -41.89
C ARG A 14 8.34 16.82 -40.87
N SER A 15 8.57 18.08 -40.52
CA SER A 15 7.66 18.89 -39.71
C SER A 15 6.37 19.20 -40.47
N SER A 16 5.35 18.36 -40.31
CA SER A 16 3.97 18.79 -40.42
C SER A 16 3.42 19.03 -39.01
N SER A 17 3.97 20.02 -38.31
CA SER A 17 3.43 20.49 -37.03
C SER A 17 2.75 21.82 -37.26
N ASN A 18 1.47 21.77 -37.67
CA ASN A 18 0.54 22.84 -37.33
C ASN A 18 0.13 22.59 -35.88
N GLY A 19 0.51 23.50 -34.98
CA GLY A 19 0.27 23.34 -33.56
C GLY A 19 -1.21 23.34 -33.21
N SER A 20 -1.58 22.55 -32.20
CA SER A 20 -2.73 22.83 -31.36
C SER A 20 -2.44 22.36 -29.95
N SER A 21 -2.65 23.25 -29.00
CA SER A 21 -2.69 23.06 -27.55
C SER A 21 -3.19 21.69 -27.09
N TYR A 22 -2.55 21.16 -26.04
CA TYR A 22 -2.90 19.94 -25.29
C TYR A 22 -4.29 19.97 -24.64
N LEU A 23 -5.37 20.05 -25.42
CA LEU A 23 -6.75 19.91 -24.92
C LEU A 23 -7.27 18.47 -25.00
N ASN A 24 -6.55 17.57 -25.67
CA ASN A 24 -6.82 16.14 -25.64
C ASN A 24 -5.49 15.40 -25.59
N ALA A 25 -4.97 15.12 -24.39
CA ALA A 25 -3.88 14.17 -24.25
C ALA A 25 -4.38 12.78 -24.63
N THR A 26 -4.21 12.39 -25.88
CA THR A 26 -4.40 11.00 -26.30
C THR A 26 -3.18 10.20 -25.88
N VAL A 27 -3.29 9.49 -24.75
CA VAL A 27 -2.35 8.44 -24.39
C VAL A 27 -2.61 7.27 -25.33
N GLN A 28 -1.79 7.12 -26.36
CA GLN A 28 -1.82 5.94 -27.21
C GLN A 28 -0.82 4.93 -26.65
N SER A 29 -1.30 3.95 -25.88
CA SER A 29 -0.51 2.77 -25.54
C SER A 29 -0.48 1.85 -26.77
N ILE A 30 0.70 1.62 -27.33
CA ILE A 30 0.91 0.54 -28.30
C ILE A 30 1.54 -0.62 -27.51
N PRO A 31 0.80 -1.70 -27.23
CA PRO A 31 1.35 -2.83 -26.50
C PRO A 31 2.51 -3.44 -27.30
N GLN A 32 3.74 -3.26 -26.84
CA GLN A 32 4.87 -4.02 -27.38
C GLN A 32 4.67 -5.49 -27.00
N GLY A 33 4.78 -6.42 -27.97
CA GLY A 33 4.53 -7.85 -27.73
C GLY A 33 3.14 -8.37 -28.09
N VAL A 34 2.29 -7.53 -28.69
CA VAL A 34 1.02 -7.94 -29.30
C VAL A 34 1.13 -7.77 -30.81
N ASN A 35 0.80 -8.83 -31.56
CA ASN A 35 0.81 -8.73 -33.02
C ASN A 35 -0.40 -7.90 -33.52
N ASN A 36 -0.45 -7.62 -34.82
CA ASN A 36 -1.53 -6.88 -35.46
C ASN A 36 -2.93 -7.53 -35.36
N THR A 37 -3.03 -8.77 -34.86
CA THR A 37 -4.30 -9.47 -34.62
C THR A 37 -4.71 -9.50 -33.14
N GLY A 38 -3.99 -8.80 -32.26
CA GLY A 38 -4.29 -8.78 -30.82
C GLY A 38 -3.81 -10.01 -30.05
N SER A 39 -3.02 -10.89 -30.70
CA SER A 39 -2.50 -12.12 -30.10
C SER A 39 -1.14 -11.89 -29.44
N TRP A 40 -1.01 -12.39 -28.20
CA TRP A 40 0.22 -12.36 -27.38
C TRP A 40 1.30 -13.38 -27.83
N ASN A 41 1.22 -13.88 -29.06
CA ASN A 41 2.09 -14.93 -29.60
C ASN A 41 3.40 -14.39 -30.24
N VAL A 42 3.85 -13.21 -29.83
CA VAL A 42 5.16 -12.71 -30.28
C VAL A 42 6.23 -13.36 -29.39
N THR A 43 6.88 -14.40 -29.91
CA THR A 43 8.02 -15.04 -29.23
C THR A 43 9.25 -14.17 -29.44
N TYR A 44 9.75 -13.59 -28.35
CA TYR A 44 11.04 -12.90 -28.34
C TYR A 44 12.14 -13.86 -27.84
N THR A 45 13.30 -13.78 -28.47
CA THR A 45 14.57 -14.42 -28.08
C THR A 45 15.64 -13.34 -28.01
N ASP A 46 16.80 -13.63 -27.41
CA ASP A 46 17.95 -12.70 -27.32
C ASP A 46 18.33 -12.04 -28.67
N GLY A 47 18.00 -12.68 -29.80
CA GLY A 47 18.28 -12.15 -31.15
C GLY A 47 17.11 -11.44 -31.85
N THR A 48 15.91 -11.45 -31.26
CA THR A 48 14.68 -10.89 -31.87
C THR A 48 14.02 -9.84 -30.99
N GLU A 49 14.60 -9.57 -29.82
CA GLU A 49 14.12 -8.55 -28.90
C GLU A 49 14.48 -7.12 -29.37
N PRO A 50 13.58 -6.14 -29.16
CA PRO A 50 13.85 -4.74 -29.52
C PRO A 50 14.96 -4.10 -28.67
N TYR A 51 15.30 -4.69 -27.53
CA TYR A 51 16.40 -4.31 -26.66
C TYR A 51 16.82 -5.50 -25.78
N PRO A 52 18.08 -5.55 -25.29
CA PRO A 52 18.57 -6.63 -24.42
C PRO A 52 17.64 -6.90 -23.23
N GLY A 53 17.19 -8.15 -23.06
CA GLY A 53 16.30 -8.60 -21.99
C GLY A 53 14.81 -8.27 -22.16
N ALA A 54 14.38 -7.71 -23.30
CA ALA A 54 12.97 -7.41 -23.53
C ALA A 54 12.09 -8.67 -23.54
N HIS A 55 12.63 -9.84 -23.91
CA HIS A 55 11.90 -11.11 -23.87
C HIS A 55 11.44 -11.53 -22.47
N LEU A 56 12.00 -10.92 -21.40
CA LEU A 56 11.59 -11.14 -20.02
C LEU A 56 10.32 -10.35 -19.63
N ILE A 57 9.97 -9.30 -20.38
CA ILE A 57 8.93 -8.33 -20.03
C ILE A 57 7.87 -8.20 -21.15
N LEU A 58 8.25 -8.44 -22.40
CA LEU A 58 7.38 -8.42 -23.57
C LEU A 58 6.84 -9.83 -23.85
N GLY A 59 5.52 -10.01 -23.76
CA GLY A 59 4.87 -11.30 -23.98
C GLY A 59 3.54 -11.39 -23.24
N ASN A 60 2.95 -12.59 -23.18
CA ASN A 60 1.70 -12.80 -22.45
C ASN A 60 1.88 -12.39 -20.97
N PRO A 61 1.14 -11.37 -20.48
CA PRO A 61 1.33 -10.85 -19.13
C PRO A 61 1.03 -11.89 -18.06
N THR A 62 0.37 -13.01 -18.37
CA THR A 62 0.12 -14.12 -17.42
C THR A 62 1.33 -15.01 -17.16
N LYS A 63 2.48 -14.79 -17.81
CA LYS A 63 3.71 -15.57 -17.63
C LYS A 63 4.89 -14.65 -17.26
N ASN A 64 5.08 -14.36 -15.97
CA ASN A 64 6.18 -13.51 -15.49
C ASN A 64 7.57 -14.22 -15.46
N GLY A 65 7.80 -15.27 -16.26
CA GLY A 65 9.09 -16.00 -16.28
C GLY A 65 9.52 -16.69 -14.97
N THR A 66 8.91 -16.39 -13.82
CA THR A 66 9.11 -17.01 -12.51
C THR A 66 7.96 -17.99 -12.26
N ASN A 67 8.30 -19.27 -12.11
CA ASN A 67 7.46 -20.42 -12.40
C ASN A 67 6.27 -20.70 -11.43
N LEU A 68 5.76 -19.71 -10.69
CA LEU A 68 4.74 -19.92 -9.63
C LEU A 68 3.72 -18.78 -9.49
N THR A 69 3.34 -18.08 -10.56
CA THR A 69 2.31 -17.04 -10.47
C THR A 69 0.96 -17.55 -11.00
N MET A 70 -0.05 -17.60 -10.13
CA MET A 70 -1.44 -17.86 -10.50
C MET A 70 -2.07 -16.57 -11.02
N ALA A 71 -1.84 -16.24 -12.29
CA ALA A 71 -2.50 -15.13 -12.96
C ALA A 71 -3.80 -15.60 -13.63
N TRP A 72 -4.91 -14.89 -13.42
CA TRP A 72 -6.12 -15.11 -14.22
C TRP A 72 -5.86 -14.71 -15.69
N PRO A 73 -6.46 -15.38 -16.69
CA PRO A 73 -6.35 -14.97 -18.09
C PRO A 73 -6.65 -13.47 -18.29
N GLY A 74 -5.66 -12.68 -18.73
CA GLY A 74 -5.78 -11.24 -18.97
C GLY A 74 -5.37 -10.34 -17.80
N GLN A 75 -4.99 -10.90 -16.64
CA GLN A 75 -4.33 -10.15 -15.57
C GLN A 75 -2.80 -10.28 -15.69
N PRO A 76 -2.04 -9.22 -15.39
CA PRO A 76 -0.60 -9.35 -15.17
C PRO A 76 -0.34 -10.43 -14.12
N ALA A 77 0.63 -11.30 -14.39
CA ALA A 77 1.21 -12.20 -13.43
C ALA A 77 1.94 -11.36 -12.37
N GLY A 78 1.16 -10.87 -11.41
CA GLY A 78 1.65 -10.22 -10.21
C GLY A 78 2.62 -11.13 -9.46
N GLY A 79 3.56 -10.54 -8.73
CA GLY A 79 4.64 -11.29 -8.07
C GLY A 79 4.15 -12.24 -6.97
N LEU A 80 4.95 -13.29 -6.73
CA LEU A 80 5.02 -14.14 -5.52
C LEU A 80 3.67 -14.40 -4.80
N LEU A 81 2.61 -14.71 -5.55
CA LEU A 81 1.32 -15.07 -4.96
C LEU A 81 1.41 -16.46 -4.35
N ILE A 82 1.13 -16.58 -3.05
CA ILE A 82 1.19 -17.87 -2.34
C ILE A 82 -0.17 -18.56 -2.44
N CYS A 83 -0.21 -19.75 -3.02
CA CYS A 83 -1.41 -20.59 -3.02
C CYS A 83 -1.66 -21.13 -1.61
N LYS A 84 -2.89 -20.97 -1.09
CA LYS A 84 -3.27 -21.31 0.29
C LYS A 84 -2.37 -20.62 1.34
N PRO A 85 -2.43 -19.28 1.43
CA PRO A 85 -1.56 -18.54 2.34
C PRO A 85 -1.84 -18.90 3.81
N THR A 86 -0.77 -19.02 4.59
CA THR A 86 -0.81 -19.01 6.05
C THR A 86 -0.48 -17.61 6.54
N TYR A 87 -1.36 -17.03 7.37
CA TYR A 87 -1.19 -15.68 7.90
C TYR A 87 -0.49 -15.73 9.25
N GLN A 88 0.83 -15.86 9.21
CA GLN A 88 1.66 -15.97 10.42
C GLN A 88 3.04 -15.35 10.16
N VAL A 89 3.77 -15.08 11.24
CA VAL A 89 5.19 -14.70 11.17
C VAL A 89 6.02 -15.81 10.51
N GLU A 90 6.93 -15.42 9.62
CA GLU A 90 7.85 -16.36 8.95
C GLU A 90 9.32 -16.02 9.22
N SER A 91 9.59 -14.89 9.88
CA SER A 91 10.93 -14.46 10.29
C SER A 91 10.92 -13.75 11.65
N ASN A 92 12.09 -13.63 12.29
CA ASN A 92 12.23 -12.80 13.50
C ASN A 92 11.91 -11.32 13.20
N PHE A 93 12.26 -10.84 12.00
CA PHE A 93 11.91 -9.49 11.59
C PHE A 93 10.39 -9.32 11.47
N ASP A 94 9.67 -10.32 10.94
CA ASP A 94 8.21 -10.32 10.89
C ASP A 94 7.62 -10.23 12.29
N PHE A 95 8.11 -11.06 13.21
CA PHE A 95 7.65 -11.07 14.59
C PHE A 95 7.86 -9.72 15.28
N GLN A 96 9.08 -9.16 15.24
CA GLN A 96 9.37 -7.89 15.89
C GLN A 96 8.55 -6.74 15.28
N SER A 97 8.39 -6.73 13.96
CA SER A 97 7.67 -5.67 13.26
C SER A 97 6.16 -5.74 13.49
N LEU A 98 5.57 -6.93 13.41
CA LEU A 98 4.15 -7.14 13.73
C LEU A 98 3.88 -6.91 15.21
N ASN A 99 4.79 -7.28 16.11
CA ASN A 99 4.62 -7.01 17.53
C ASN A 99 4.75 -5.51 17.86
N LEU A 100 5.58 -4.77 17.12
CA LEU A 100 5.61 -3.31 17.19
C LEU A 100 4.29 -2.69 16.72
N ALA A 101 3.74 -3.16 15.58
CA ALA A 101 2.42 -2.75 15.13
C ALA A 101 1.35 -3.05 16.18
N LEU A 102 1.33 -4.26 16.76
CA LEU A 102 0.37 -4.61 17.81
C LEU A 102 0.46 -3.67 19.04
N ASN A 103 1.67 -3.29 19.47
CA ASN A 103 1.80 -2.29 20.54
C ASN A 103 1.13 -0.96 20.17
N GLN A 104 1.23 -0.57 18.89
CA GLN A 104 0.62 0.65 18.36
C GLN A 104 -0.91 0.54 18.25
N GLU A 105 -1.45 -0.58 17.77
CA GLU A 105 -2.90 -0.80 17.74
C GLU A 105 -3.51 -0.70 19.15
N LEU A 106 -2.84 -1.31 20.14
CA LEU A 106 -3.37 -1.40 21.51
C LEU A 106 -3.40 -0.05 22.24
N ILE A 107 -2.47 0.84 21.93
CA ILE A 107 -2.41 2.19 22.50
C ILE A 107 -3.31 3.16 21.75
N GLU A 108 -3.55 2.97 20.46
CA GLU A 108 -4.57 3.72 19.72
C GLU A 108 -5.98 3.34 20.18
N LEU A 109 -6.25 2.04 20.32
CA LEU A 109 -7.47 1.50 20.91
C LEU A 109 -7.76 2.12 22.29
N ASP A 110 -6.75 2.14 23.17
CA ASP A 110 -6.90 2.73 24.49
C ASP A 110 -7.06 4.25 24.42
N LEU A 111 -6.31 4.94 23.56
CA LEU A 111 -6.38 6.39 23.37
C LEU A 111 -7.79 6.83 22.99
N PHE A 112 -8.42 6.18 22.00
CA PHE A 112 -9.77 6.56 21.57
C PHE A 112 -10.81 6.35 22.67
N HIS A 113 -10.75 5.22 23.38
CA HIS A 113 -11.61 4.99 24.54
C HIS A 113 -11.34 5.97 25.68
N ASN A 114 -10.08 6.30 25.94
CA ASN A 114 -9.67 7.27 26.95
C ASN A 114 -10.26 8.65 26.66
N MET A 115 -10.19 9.10 25.40
CA MET A 115 -10.76 10.37 24.97
C MET A 115 -12.27 10.43 25.19
N LEU A 116 -13.01 9.39 24.80
CA LEU A 116 -14.45 9.30 24.98
C LEU A 116 -14.87 9.23 26.46
N ALA A 117 -14.06 8.58 27.30
CA ALA A 117 -14.32 8.46 28.73
C ALA A 117 -13.94 9.72 29.53
N ARG A 118 -12.89 10.44 29.09
CA ARG A 118 -12.33 11.59 29.82
C ARG A 118 -13.10 12.89 29.60
N PHE A 119 -13.66 13.09 28.41
CA PHE A 119 -14.33 14.34 28.05
C PHE A 119 -15.84 14.15 27.95
N SER A 120 -16.59 15.12 28.48
CA SER A 120 -18.05 15.11 28.38
C SER A 120 -18.51 15.55 26.99
N THR A 121 -19.76 15.24 26.64
CA THR A 121 -20.42 15.77 25.42
C THR A 121 -20.23 17.28 25.27
N ARG A 122 -20.39 18.04 26.35
CA ARG A 122 -20.23 19.49 26.35
C ARG A 122 -18.80 19.91 26.02
N ASP A 123 -17.78 19.17 26.45
CA ASP A 123 -16.38 19.49 26.15
C ASP A 123 -16.09 19.32 24.66
N PHE A 124 -16.65 18.28 24.03
CA PHE A 124 -16.57 18.09 22.58
C PHE A 124 -17.30 19.20 21.82
N GLU A 125 -18.53 19.54 22.22
CA GLU A 125 -19.30 20.62 21.63
C GLU A 125 -18.60 21.98 21.78
N ALA A 126 -17.98 22.25 22.93
CA ALA A 126 -17.19 23.45 23.18
C ALA A 126 -15.91 23.51 22.32
N ALA A 127 -15.38 22.35 21.91
CA ALA A 127 -14.30 22.26 20.96
C ALA A 127 -14.76 22.42 19.49
N GLY A 128 -16.07 22.49 19.25
CA GLY A 128 -16.68 22.58 17.92
C GLY A 128 -16.95 21.24 17.25
N LEU A 129 -16.92 20.13 18.02
CA LEU A 129 -17.18 18.78 17.53
C LEU A 129 -18.62 18.36 17.83
N THR A 130 -19.22 17.65 16.89
CA THR A 130 -20.62 17.21 16.93
C THR A 130 -20.77 15.79 17.47
N ALA A 131 -21.99 15.27 17.48
CA ALA A 131 -22.23 13.86 17.76
C ALA A 131 -21.59 12.94 16.71
N ASP A 132 -21.61 13.33 15.43
CA ASP A 132 -21.05 12.54 14.33
C ASP A 132 -19.52 12.41 14.45
N ASP A 133 -18.84 13.48 14.87
CA ASP A 133 -17.39 13.46 15.11
C ASP A 133 -17.01 12.52 16.25
N ARG A 134 -17.84 12.46 17.30
CA ARG A 134 -17.62 11.51 18.41
C ARG A 134 -17.92 10.08 18.02
N PHE A 135 -18.95 9.86 17.20
CA PHE A 135 -19.22 8.56 16.63
C PHE A 135 -18.06 8.09 15.74
N LEU A 136 -17.40 9.00 15.01
CA LEU A 136 -16.21 8.65 14.25
C LEU A 136 -15.07 8.18 15.16
N ILE A 137 -14.83 8.84 16.31
CA ILE A 137 -13.82 8.40 17.29
C ILE A 137 -14.16 6.99 17.82
N GLU A 138 -15.43 6.72 18.14
CA GLU A 138 -15.90 5.39 18.55
C GLU A 138 -15.75 4.36 17.43
N HIS A 139 -16.04 4.74 16.18
CA HIS A 139 -15.87 3.88 15.03
C HIS A 139 -14.41 3.50 14.84
N THR A 140 -13.48 4.46 14.93
CA THR A 140 -12.04 4.20 14.86
C THR A 140 -11.59 3.30 16.01
N ALA A 141 -12.05 3.53 17.25
CA ALA A 141 -11.76 2.63 18.37
C ALA A 141 -12.16 1.16 18.07
N ASN A 142 -13.32 0.96 17.43
CA ASN A 142 -13.77 -0.38 17.05
C ASN A 142 -12.93 -1.00 15.91
N GLN A 143 -12.38 -0.19 15.00
CA GLN A 143 -11.45 -0.69 13.98
C GLN A 143 -10.16 -1.23 14.62
N GLU A 144 -9.63 -0.54 15.63
CA GLU A 144 -8.40 -0.97 16.32
C GLU A 144 -8.56 -2.31 17.04
N ILE A 145 -9.77 -2.68 17.47
CA ILE A 145 -10.05 -4.03 17.99
C ILE A 145 -9.80 -5.07 16.90
N GLY A 146 -10.30 -4.82 15.68
CA GLY A 146 -10.13 -5.70 14.54
C GLY A 146 -8.66 -5.84 14.15
N HIS A 147 -7.92 -4.72 14.13
CA HIS A 147 -6.49 -4.70 13.84
C HIS A 147 -5.70 -5.50 14.89
N ALA A 148 -5.92 -5.21 16.18
CA ALA A 148 -5.24 -5.90 17.27
C ALA A 148 -5.52 -7.41 17.26
N ILE A 149 -6.75 -7.84 16.97
CA ILE A 149 -7.11 -9.26 16.84
C ILE A 149 -6.38 -9.89 15.64
N ALA A 150 -6.40 -9.24 14.48
CA ALA A 150 -5.75 -9.74 13.28
C ALA A 150 -4.24 -9.96 13.51
N ILE A 151 -3.57 -8.97 14.09
CA ILE A 151 -2.13 -9.04 14.38
C ILE A 151 -1.82 -10.07 15.48
N THR A 152 -2.63 -10.13 16.54
CA THR A 152 -2.47 -11.14 17.60
C THR A 152 -2.60 -12.56 17.03
N ASN A 153 -3.54 -12.79 16.11
CA ASN A 153 -3.68 -14.09 15.46
C ASN A 153 -2.46 -14.46 14.59
N MET A 154 -1.84 -13.47 13.92
CA MET A 154 -0.62 -13.69 13.13
C MET A 154 0.63 -13.96 14.00
N LEU A 155 0.71 -13.32 15.17
CA LEU A 155 1.80 -13.51 16.15
C LEU A 155 1.65 -14.77 17.00
N GLY A 156 0.42 -15.26 17.13
CA GLY A 156 0.03 -16.24 18.14
C GLY A 156 -0.34 -15.58 19.46
N VAL A 157 -1.41 -16.09 20.09
CA VAL A 157 -2.04 -15.48 21.28
C VAL A 157 -1.09 -15.30 22.47
N ASP A 158 -0.06 -16.14 22.60
CA ASP A 158 0.90 -16.09 23.71
C ASP A 158 2.14 -15.22 23.38
N GLY A 159 2.42 -14.99 22.09
CA GLY A 159 3.61 -14.26 21.64
C GLY A 159 3.40 -12.75 21.47
N GLY A 160 2.16 -12.33 21.22
CA GLY A 160 1.83 -10.93 20.98
C GLY A 160 1.88 -10.05 22.24
N ALA A 161 2.19 -8.77 22.03
CA ALA A 161 2.10 -7.71 23.02
C ALA A 161 0.71 -7.66 23.68
N LYS A 162 0.70 -7.17 24.92
CA LYS A 162 -0.51 -7.07 25.75
C LYS A 162 -0.86 -5.61 25.97
N GLN A 163 -2.14 -5.33 26.12
CA GLN A 163 -2.62 -3.99 26.39
C GLN A 163 -2.02 -3.49 27.71
N CYS A 164 -1.48 -2.28 27.70
CA CYS A 164 -0.93 -1.63 28.88
C CYS A 164 -1.90 -0.57 29.42
N VAL A 165 -1.58 -0.05 30.60
CA VAL A 165 -2.19 1.19 31.10
C VAL A 165 -1.31 2.35 30.63
N TYR A 166 -1.87 3.22 29.81
CA TYR A 166 -1.13 4.33 29.20
C TYR A 166 -1.39 5.66 29.93
N GLN A 167 -0.46 6.59 29.75
CA GLN A 167 -0.58 7.96 30.26
C GLN A 167 -0.56 8.93 29.09
N TYR A 168 -1.56 9.80 29.02
CA TYR A 168 -1.70 10.78 27.95
C TYR A 168 -1.60 12.21 28.47
N LEU A 169 -0.70 12.99 27.86
CA LEU A 169 -0.37 14.36 28.25
C LEU A 169 -1.18 15.39 27.45
N PHE A 170 -2.49 15.30 27.50
CA PHE A 170 -3.42 16.32 27.00
C PHE A 170 -4.44 16.66 28.07
N ASN A 171 -5.03 17.86 28.03
CA ASN A 171 -6.04 18.34 28.99
C ASN A 171 -7.30 18.86 28.31
N THR A 172 -7.25 19.13 27.00
CA THR A 172 -8.42 19.59 26.22
C THR A 172 -8.74 18.61 25.10
N VAL A 173 -9.99 18.64 24.61
CA VAL A 173 -10.41 17.85 23.45
C VAL A 173 -9.54 18.15 22.21
N LYS A 174 -9.20 19.43 21.98
CA LYS A 174 -8.36 19.83 20.84
C LYS A 174 -6.95 19.24 20.93
N GLU A 175 -6.35 19.27 22.11
CA GLU A 175 -5.05 18.62 22.35
C GLU A 175 -5.13 17.10 22.18
N ALA A 176 -6.22 16.49 22.63
CA ALA A 176 -6.44 15.05 22.49
C ALA A 176 -6.58 14.63 21.03
N ILE A 177 -7.33 15.37 20.22
CA ILE A 177 -7.47 15.14 18.77
C ILE A 177 -6.14 15.36 18.05
N LEU A 178 -5.39 16.40 18.42
CA LEU A 178 -4.05 16.60 17.85
C LEU A 178 -3.12 15.44 18.22
N PHE A 179 -3.17 14.98 19.48
CA PHE A 179 -2.38 13.86 19.94
C PHE A 179 -2.75 12.57 19.22
N SER A 180 -4.04 12.28 18.99
CA SER A 180 -4.47 11.10 18.24
C SER A 180 -4.04 11.15 16.79
N GLN A 181 -4.17 12.29 16.11
CA GLN A 181 -3.65 12.46 14.74
C GLN A 181 -2.14 12.24 14.64
N LEU A 182 -1.38 12.73 15.61
CA LEU A 182 0.06 12.47 15.65
C LEU A 182 0.32 10.99 15.92
N ARG A 183 -0.45 10.38 16.81
CA ARG A 183 -0.26 8.98 17.18
C ARG A 183 -0.45 8.04 15.99
N THR A 184 -1.59 8.16 15.31
CA THR A 184 -1.94 7.33 14.15
C THR A 184 -0.96 7.53 13.00
N ARG A 185 -0.54 8.77 12.73
CA ARG A 185 0.50 9.05 11.72
C ARG A 185 1.83 8.34 12.00
N TRP A 186 2.22 8.24 13.26
CA TRP A 186 3.45 7.53 13.63
C TRP A 186 3.29 6.01 13.48
N GLY A 187 2.11 5.47 13.82
CA GLY A 187 1.77 4.08 13.57
C GLY A 187 1.83 3.74 12.09
N GLU A 188 1.14 4.52 11.28
CA GLU A 188 1.10 4.43 9.82
C GLU A 188 2.47 4.49 9.18
N ALA A 189 3.24 5.55 9.46
CA ALA A 189 4.57 5.71 8.89
C ALA A 189 5.52 4.57 9.33
N GLY A 190 5.37 4.10 10.57
CA GLY A 190 6.11 2.95 11.09
C GLY A 190 5.85 1.69 10.29
N VAL A 191 4.56 1.33 10.13
CA VAL A 191 4.14 0.15 9.37
C VAL A 191 4.60 0.25 7.92
N TYR A 192 4.32 1.35 7.21
CA TYR A 192 4.78 1.50 5.83
C TYR A 192 6.29 1.39 5.67
N GLY A 193 7.06 1.84 6.66
CA GLY A 193 8.51 1.76 6.67
C GLY A 193 9.05 0.33 6.62
N PHE A 194 8.40 -0.62 7.31
CA PHE A 194 8.85 -2.02 7.34
C PHE A 194 8.00 -2.97 6.49
N LEU A 195 6.82 -2.55 6.02
CA LEU A 195 5.86 -3.41 5.33
C LEU A 195 6.48 -4.19 4.15
N GLY A 196 7.24 -3.48 3.32
CA GLY A 196 7.92 -4.07 2.16
C GLY A 196 9.09 -4.99 2.52
N GLN A 197 9.50 -5.03 3.79
CA GLN A 197 10.59 -5.85 4.31
C GLN A 197 10.10 -7.11 5.02
N LEU A 198 8.78 -7.27 5.23
CA LEU A 198 8.22 -8.49 5.81
C LEU A 198 8.42 -9.66 4.85
N TYR A 199 8.88 -10.78 5.41
CA TYR A 199 9.05 -12.01 4.67
C TYR A 199 7.68 -12.67 4.40
N SER A 200 6.82 -12.73 5.42
CA SER A 200 5.43 -13.18 5.28
C SER A 200 4.58 -12.18 4.48
N ARG A 201 4.50 -12.42 3.17
CA ARG A 201 3.68 -11.63 2.23
C ARG A 201 2.19 -11.64 2.60
N PRO A 202 1.58 -12.77 3.01
CA PRO A 202 0.17 -12.77 3.41
C PRO A 202 -0.09 -11.91 4.64
N SER A 203 0.79 -11.96 5.64
CA SER A 203 0.68 -11.10 6.83
C SER A 203 0.88 -9.63 6.47
N ALA A 204 1.84 -9.30 5.59
CA ALA A 204 2.00 -7.94 5.07
C ALA A 204 0.73 -7.43 4.38
N GLN A 205 0.02 -8.28 3.64
CA GLN A 205 -1.23 -7.89 2.97
C GLN A 205 -2.38 -7.60 3.95
N ILE A 206 -2.45 -8.32 5.07
CA ILE A 206 -3.44 -8.04 6.12
C ILE A 206 -3.07 -6.75 6.86
N LEU A 207 -1.80 -6.59 7.23
CA LEU A 207 -1.30 -5.37 7.87
C LEU A 207 -1.48 -4.13 6.98
N LEU A 208 -1.33 -4.27 5.65
CA LEU A 208 -1.62 -3.19 4.72
C LEU A 208 -3.10 -2.78 4.74
N GLN A 209 -4.01 -3.72 4.92
CA GLN A 209 -5.44 -3.42 4.97
C GLN A 209 -5.85 -2.72 6.27
N SER A 210 -5.24 -3.07 7.40
CA SER A 210 -5.46 -2.33 8.65
C SER A 210 -4.95 -0.91 8.53
N ILE A 211 -3.67 -0.74 8.16
CA ILE A 211 -3.02 0.57 8.18
C ILE A 211 -3.62 1.55 7.17
N THR A 212 -4.14 1.05 6.04
CA THR A 212 -4.83 1.91 5.05
C THR A 212 -6.22 2.35 5.49
N THR A 213 -6.79 1.72 6.53
CA THR A 213 -8.02 2.18 7.18
C THR A 213 -7.70 3.32 8.15
N GLU A 214 -6.61 3.20 8.92
CA GLU A 214 -6.13 4.25 9.83
C GLU A 214 -5.68 5.53 9.10
N ALA A 215 -5.16 5.39 7.88
CA ALA A 215 -4.67 6.49 7.05
C ALA A 215 -5.77 7.44 6.50
N ARG A 216 -7.05 7.05 6.58
CA ARG A 216 -8.18 7.79 5.97
C ARG A 216 -8.69 8.90 6.87
#